data_AF-A0A923CV12-F1
#
_entry.id   AF-A0A923CV12-F1
#
_cell.length_a   1.000
_cell.length_b   1.000
_cell.length_c   1.000
_cell.angle_alpha   90.00
_cell.angle_beta   90.00
_cell.angle_gamma   90.00
#
_symmetry.space_group_name_H-M   'P 1'
#
loop_
_entity.id
_entity.type
_entity.pdbx_description
1 polymer ?
#
loop_
_entity_poly.entity_id
_entity_poly.type
_entity_poly.pdbx_seq_one_letter_code
_entity_poly.pdbx_strand_id
1 'polypeptide(L)'
;PIHEGTTGIQAMDLLGRKVIMKNGKAFFLYLEEIRNLIQQTNLFPPLQAQCAQLENALKTLEQVTAHLTAIAMEKGAEIFLADSALYLEMFGIITISWQWLLQALAIQNSIRENPSRAESQFMEGKIFTCRYYFAYELPKIEALAKRLMDSDPITVTMDSRYFED
;
A
#
# COMPACT_ATOMS: atom_id res chain seq x y z
N PRO A 1 9.94 -11.01 -11.67
CA PRO A 1 9.21 -11.52 -12.85
C PRO A 1 9.67 -10.78 -14.12
N ILE A 2 9.98 -11.49 -15.21
CA ILE A 2 10.58 -10.88 -16.42
C ILE A 2 9.73 -11.07 -17.69
N HIS A 3 8.76 -11.99 -17.71
CA HIS A 3 8.05 -12.37 -18.94
C HIS A 3 6.76 -11.59 -19.22
N GLU A 4 6.24 -10.78 -18.29
CA GLU A 4 4.98 -10.01 -18.43
C GLU A 4 5.17 -8.53 -18.03
N GLY A 5 6.34 -7.99 -18.36
CA GLY A 5 6.82 -6.71 -17.84
C GLY A 5 7.65 -6.92 -16.58
N THR A 6 8.81 -6.26 -16.54
CA THR A 6 9.67 -6.29 -15.36
C THR A 6 9.01 -5.51 -14.23
N THR A 7 9.42 -5.78 -12.98
CA THR A 7 8.93 -5.03 -11.81
C THR A 7 9.03 -3.52 -12.00
N GLY A 8 10.11 -3.03 -12.60
CA GLY A 8 10.29 -1.60 -12.89
C GLY A 8 9.25 -1.05 -13.87
N ILE A 9 8.94 -1.77 -14.95
CA ILE A 9 7.91 -1.33 -15.91
C ILE A 9 6.53 -1.29 -15.27
N GLN A 10 6.18 -2.32 -14.48
CA GLN A 10 4.90 -2.35 -13.77
C GLN A 10 4.80 -1.22 -12.73
N ALA A 11 5.90 -0.90 -12.07
CA ALA A 11 5.97 0.17 -11.09
C ALA A 11 5.81 1.56 -11.72
N MET A 12 6.52 1.81 -12.83
CA MET A 12 6.36 3.03 -13.62
C MET A 12 4.95 3.16 -14.18
N ASP A 13 4.33 2.05 -14.58
CA ASP A 13 2.95 2.06 -15.05
C ASP A 13 1.97 2.48 -13.95
N LEU A 14 2.12 1.91 -12.75
CA LEU A 14 1.29 2.28 -11.60
C LEU A 14 1.42 3.76 -11.27
N LEU A 15 2.64 4.22 -10.98
CA LEU A 15 2.90 5.58 -10.51
C LEU A 15 2.68 6.61 -11.63
N GLY A 16 3.29 6.39 -12.79
CA GLY A 16 3.31 7.34 -13.90
C GLY A 16 2.09 7.32 -14.79
N ARG A 17 1.22 6.31 -14.71
CA ARG A 17 0.00 6.24 -15.53
C ARG A 17 -1.25 6.00 -14.70
N LYS A 18 -1.33 4.92 -13.92
CA LYS A 18 -2.59 4.51 -13.28
C LYS A 18 -3.04 5.43 -12.16
N VAL A 19 -2.12 5.85 -11.31
CA VAL A 19 -2.41 6.71 -10.14
C VAL A 19 -2.83 8.11 -10.57
N ILE A 20 -2.27 8.64 -11.67
CA ILE A 20 -2.56 10.00 -12.14
C ILE A 20 -3.67 10.07 -13.21
N MET A 21 -3.97 8.97 -13.89
CA MET A 21 -4.94 8.94 -15.00
C MET A 21 -6.32 9.46 -14.59
N LYS A 22 -6.96 10.20 -15.51
CA LYS A 22 -8.28 10.82 -15.30
C LYS A 22 -8.31 11.64 -14.00
N ASN A 23 -7.27 12.45 -13.77
CA ASN A 23 -7.10 13.27 -12.56
C ASN A 23 -7.15 12.43 -11.28
N GLY A 24 -6.52 11.26 -11.30
CA GLY A 24 -6.44 10.34 -10.16
C GLY A 24 -7.73 9.63 -9.78
N LYS A 25 -8.76 9.64 -10.64
CA LYS A 25 -10.07 9.04 -10.31
C LYS A 25 -9.98 7.60 -9.80
N ALA A 26 -9.14 6.76 -10.40
CA ALA A 26 -8.97 5.37 -9.96
C ALA A 26 -8.32 5.28 -8.57
N PHE A 27 -7.34 6.14 -8.29
CA PHE A 27 -6.70 6.22 -6.99
C PHE A 27 -7.68 6.65 -5.90
N PHE A 28 -8.49 7.69 -6.15
CA PHE A 28 -9.50 8.13 -5.19
C PHE A 28 -10.57 7.07 -4.91
N LEU A 29 -11.03 6.35 -5.94
CA LEU A 29 -11.96 5.22 -5.75
C LEU A 29 -11.34 4.11 -4.91
N TYR A 30 -10.06 3.80 -5.13
CA TYR A 30 -9.34 2.83 -4.30
C TYR A 30 -9.29 3.26 -2.83
N LEU A 31 -8.97 4.53 -2.55
CA LEU A 31 -8.96 5.06 -1.17
C LEU A 31 -10.36 5.02 -0.53
N GLU A 32 -11.40 5.35 -1.30
CA GLU A 32 -12.79 5.33 -0.85
C GLU A 32 -13.22 3.92 -0.43
N GLU A 33 -12.93 2.89 -1.24
CA GLU A 33 -13.24 1.50 -0.92
C GLU A 33 -12.61 1.05 0.41
N ILE A 34 -11.34 1.43 0.65
CA ILE A 34 -10.66 1.07 1.89
C ILE A 34 -11.25 1.82 3.08
N ARG A 35 -11.55 3.12 2.93
CA ARG A 35 -12.20 3.90 3.99
C ARG A 35 -13.59 3.38 4.33
N ASN A 36 -14.37 2.98 3.33
CA ASN A 36 -15.68 2.36 3.53
C ASN A 36 -15.56 1.05 4.33
N LEU A 37 -14.53 0.23 4.05
CA LEU A 37 -14.25 -0.94 4.86
C LEU A 37 -13.86 -0.58 6.28
N ILE A 38 -12.95 0.38 6.46
CA ILE A 38 -12.49 0.83 7.78
C ILE A 38 -13.69 1.26 8.62
N GLN A 39 -14.61 2.06 8.06
CA GLN A 39 -15.82 2.51 8.76
C GLN A 39 -16.69 1.34 9.24
N GLN A 40 -16.95 0.35 8.36
CA GLN A 40 -17.73 -0.83 8.71
C GLN A 40 -17.03 -1.69 9.77
N THR A 41 -15.72 -1.84 9.65
CA THR A 41 -14.92 -2.74 10.50
C THR A 41 -14.63 -2.13 11.87
N ASN A 42 -14.54 -0.81 11.95
CA ASN A 42 -14.26 -0.07 13.20
C ASN A 42 -15.40 -0.18 14.23
N LEU A 43 -16.57 -0.70 13.82
CA LEU A 43 -17.67 -1.04 14.71
C LEU A 43 -17.35 -2.26 15.61
N PHE A 44 -16.33 -3.04 15.29
CA PHE A 44 -15.92 -4.23 16.03
C PHE A 44 -14.68 -3.92 16.90
N PRO A 45 -14.80 -3.86 18.24
CA PRO A 45 -13.69 -3.51 19.13
C PRO A 45 -12.39 -4.27 18.89
N PRO A 46 -12.39 -5.59 18.59
CA PRO A 46 -11.16 -6.34 18.35
C PRO A 46 -10.36 -5.90 17.10
N LEU A 47 -10.96 -5.16 16.18
CA LEU A 47 -10.35 -4.77 14.90
C LEU A 47 -10.01 -3.27 14.81
N GLN A 48 -10.36 -2.48 15.83
CA GLN A 48 -10.18 -1.02 15.81
C GLN A 48 -8.71 -0.59 15.67
N ALA A 49 -7.78 -1.36 16.25
CA ALA A 49 -6.35 -1.09 16.11
C ALA A 49 -5.89 -1.19 14.65
N GLN A 50 -6.29 -2.26 13.95
CA GLN A 50 -5.96 -2.46 12.53
C GLN A 50 -6.66 -1.42 11.65
N CYS A 51 -7.89 -1.04 11.96
CA CYS A 51 -8.59 0.06 11.29
C CYS A 51 -7.79 1.37 11.39
N ALA A 52 -7.31 1.74 12.58
CA ALA A 52 -6.52 2.95 12.79
C ALA A 52 -5.16 2.89 12.07
N GLN A 53 -4.50 1.74 12.10
CA GLN A 53 -3.24 1.51 11.39
C GLN A 53 -3.40 1.65 9.87
N LEU A 54 -4.46 1.06 9.29
CA LEU A 54 -4.73 1.16 7.86
C LEU A 54 -5.10 2.59 7.45
N GLU A 55 -5.90 3.30 8.25
CA GLU A 55 -6.23 4.71 7.99
C GLU A 55 -4.98 5.59 7.98
N ASN A 56 -4.04 5.37 8.90
CA ASN A 56 -2.77 6.09 8.90
C ASN A 56 -1.93 5.75 7.66
N ALA A 57 -1.89 4.48 7.26
CA ALA A 57 -1.19 4.06 6.04
C ALA A 57 -1.78 4.71 4.76
N LEU A 58 -3.11 4.87 4.68
CA LEU A 58 -3.74 5.59 3.58
C LEU A 58 -3.31 7.06 3.53
N LYS A 59 -3.28 7.73 4.69
CA LYS A 59 -2.80 9.12 4.77
C LYS A 59 -1.34 9.23 4.31
N THR A 60 -0.48 8.30 4.72
CA THR A 60 0.90 8.26 4.25
C THR A 60 0.98 8.05 2.74
N LEU A 61 0.16 7.16 2.18
CA LEU A 61 0.10 6.95 0.72
C LEU A 61 -0.36 8.21 -0.02
N GLU A 62 -1.39 8.89 0.46
CA GLU A 62 -1.85 10.15 -0.12
C GLU A 62 -0.76 11.23 -0.09
N GLN A 63 -0.04 11.37 1.03
CA GLN A 63 1.06 12.31 1.17
C GLN A 63 2.20 12.00 0.20
N VAL A 64 2.62 10.73 0.13
CA VAL A 64 3.66 10.27 -0.81
C VAL A 64 3.23 10.52 -2.25
N THR A 65 2.02 10.14 -2.64
CA THR A 65 1.50 10.35 -3.99
C THR A 65 1.46 11.83 -4.37
N ALA A 66 1.00 12.70 -3.47
CA ALA A 66 0.98 14.13 -3.70
C ALA A 66 2.39 14.71 -3.86
N HIS A 67 3.33 14.29 -3.01
CA HIS A 67 4.73 14.72 -3.07
C HIS A 67 5.38 14.32 -4.39
N LEU A 68 5.27 13.06 -4.79
CA LEU A 68 5.85 12.57 -6.05
C LEU A 68 5.22 13.26 -7.27
N THR A 69 3.91 13.53 -7.23
CA THR A 69 3.23 14.26 -8.31
C THR A 69 3.76 15.71 -8.42
N ALA A 70 4.07 16.36 -7.30
CA ALA A 70 4.70 17.68 -7.30
C ALA A 70 6.13 17.64 -7.86
N ILE A 71 6.92 16.62 -7.50
CA ILE A 71 8.25 16.39 -8.09
C ILE A 71 8.17 16.25 -9.61
N ALA A 72 7.17 15.52 -10.14
CA ALA A 72 7.01 15.38 -11.58
C ALA A 72 6.85 16.72 -12.31
N MET A 73 6.17 17.69 -11.68
CA MET A 73 5.97 19.03 -12.23
C MET A 73 7.23 19.90 -12.12
N GLU A 74 7.99 19.78 -11.04
CA GLU A 74 9.17 20.62 -10.76
C GLU A 74 10.45 20.10 -11.43
N LYS A 75 10.69 18.79 -11.34
CA LYS A 75 11.97 18.15 -11.66
C LYS A 75 11.90 17.19 -12.85
N GLY A 76 10.71 16.95 -13.39
CA GLY A 76 10.48 16.12 -14.58
C GLY A 76 10.27 14.63 -14.30
N ALA A 77 9.96 13.89 -15.36
CA ALA A 77 9.48 12.51 -15.29
C ALA A 77 10.55 11.50 -14.83
N GLU A 78 11.84 11.75 -15.12
CA GLU A 78 12.92 10.84 -14.76
C GLU A 78 13.08 10.73 -13.24
N ILE A 79 13.18 11.88 -12.55
CA ILE A 79 13.27 11.92 -11.08
C ILE A 79 12.00 11.40 -10.42
N PHE A 80 10.83 11.73 -10.99
CA PHE A 80 9.55 11.22 -10.51
C PHE A 80 9.44 9.69 -10.55
N LEU A 81 9.99 9.05 -11.59
CA LEU A 81 9.86 7.61 -11.82
C LEU A 81 11.02 6.78 -11.25
N ALA A 82 12.11 7.43 -10.81
CA ALA A 82 13.33 6.77 -10.34
C ALA A 82 13.06 5.73 -9.24
N ASP A 83 12.21 6.09 -8.25
CA ASP A 83 11.86 5.23 -7.12
C ASP A 83 10.48 4.56 -7.25
N SER A 84 9.95 4.45 -8.48
CA SER A 84 8.63 3.87 -8.73
C SER A 84 8.47 2.46 -8.15
N ALA A 85 9.53 1.65 -8.13
CA ALA A 85 9.50 0.30 -7.55
C ALA A 85 9.20 0.31 -6.04
N LEU A 86 9.73 1.29 -5.30
CA LEU A 86 9.45 1.46 -3.87
C LEU A 86 8.00 1.89 -3.64
N TYR A 87 7.49 2.77 -4.52
CA TYR A 87 6.08 3.16 -4.49
C TYR A 87 5.15 1.96 -4.76
N LEU A 88 5.49 1.10 -5.73
CA LEU A 88 4.74 -0.13 -6.01
C LEU A 88 4.71 -1.06 -4.80
N GLU A 89 5.84 -1.24 -4.11
CA GLU A 89 5.91 -2.06 -2.89
C GLU A 89 5.02 -1.49 -1.78
N MET A 90 5.13 -0.19 -1.51
CA MET A 90 4.30 0.50 -0.53
C MET A 90 2.80 0.33 -0.84
N PHE A 91 2.41 0.55 -2.10
CA PHE A 91 1.03 0.38 -2.55
C PHE A 91 0.55 -1.07 -2.35
N GLY A 92 1.41 -2.04 -2.64
CA GLY A 92 1.13 -3.46 -2.45
C GLY A 92 0.89 -3.84 -0.98
N ILE A 93 1.74 -3.37 -0.06
CA ILE A 93 1.58 -3.64 1.38
C ILE A 93 0.25 -3.11 1.91
N ILE A 94 -0.13 -1.90 1.49
CA ILE A 94 -1.42 -1.29 1.88
C ILE A 94 -2.58 -2.09 1.27
N THR A 95 -2.47 -2.49 0.01
CA THR A 95 -3.50 -3.28 -0.68
C THR A 95 -3.71 -4.64 0.01
N ILE A 96 -2.65 -5.32 0.43
CA ILE A 96 -2.78 -6.60 1.14
C ILE A 96 -3.30 -6.42 2.57
N SER A 97 -2.94 -5.32 3.25
CA SER A 97 -3.54 -4.97 4.56
C SER A 97 -5.05 -4.79 4.44
N TRP A 98 -5.51 -4.14 3.37
CA TRP A 98 -6.93 -4.04 3.04
C TRP A 98 -7.60 -5.42 2.86
N GLN A 99 -6.97 -6.34 2.12
CA GLN A 99 -7.50 -7.70 1.94
C GLN A 99 -7.56 -8.52 3.23
N TRP A 100 -6.62 -8.31 4.16
CA TRP A 100 -6.67 -8.93 5.49
C TRP A 100 -7.80 -8.38 6.34
N LEU A 101 -8.04 -7.07 6.29
CA LEU A 101 -9.13 -6.44 7.02
C LEU A 101 -10.51 -6.87 6.46
N LEU A 102 -10.63 -7.06 5.13
CA LEU A 102 -11.83 -7.61 4.49
C LEU A 102 -12.18 -9.01 5.04
N GLN A 103 -11.18 -9.89 5.09
CA GLN A 103 -11.36 -11.24 5.64
C GLN A 103 -11.71 -11.20 7.12
N ALA A 104 -11.08 -10.30 7.90
CA ALA A 104 -11.39 -10.14 9.32
C ALA A 104 -12.84 -9.68 9.54
N LEU A 105 -13.34 -8.73 8.75
CA LEU A 105 -14.74 -8.30 8.80
C LEU A 105 -15.70 -9.44 8.44
N ALA A 106 -15.41 -10.19 7.38
CA ALA A 106 -16.23 -11.34 6.98
C ALA A 106 -16.32 -12.38 8.11
N ILE A 107 -15.19 -12.66 8.78
CA ILE A 107 -15.13 -13.54 9.96
C ILE A 107 -15.98 -13.01 11.11
N GLN A 108 -15.90 -11.71 11.42
CA GLN A 108 -16.73 -11.13 12.50
C GLN A 108 -18.23 -11.28 12.22
N ASN A 109 -18.63 -11.13 10.97
CA ASN A 109 -20.03 -11.25 10.57
C ASN A 109 -20.56 -12.69 10.64
N SER A 110 -19.71 -13.71 10.41
CA SER A 110 -20.14 -15.12 10.40
C SER A 110 -20.14 -15.80 11.79
N ILE A 111 -19.67 -15.14 12.85
CA ILE A 111 -19.64 -15.72 14.22
C ILE A 111 -21.02 -16.20 14.69
N ARG A 112 -22.11 -15.60 14.20
CA ARG A 112 -23.50 -15.95 14.58
C ARG A 112 -24.01 -17.24 13.93
N GLU A 113 -23.25 -17.82 13.00
CA GLU A 113 -23.67 -19.00 12.21
C GLU A 113 -23.32 -20.33 12.89
N ASN A 114 -22.81 -20.32 14.13
CA ASN A 114 -22.39 -21.51 14.90
C ASN A 114 -21.43 -22.42 14.09
N PRO A 115 -20.24 -21.91 13.73
CA PRO A 115 -19.28 -22.68 12.94
C PRO A 115 -18.85 -23.97 13.62
N SER A 116 -18.52 -24.98 12.83
CA SER A 116 -17.87 -26.20 13.32
C SER A 116 -16.53 -25.87 13.99
N ARG A 117 -15.99 -26.83 14.74
CA ARG A 117 -14.67 -26.67 15.38
C ARG A 117 -13.56 -26.38 14.37
N ALA A 118 -13.57 -27.05 13.22
CA ALA A 118 -12.57 -26.86 12.18
C ALA A 118 -12.65 -25.46 11.55
N GLU A 119 -13.86 -24.98 11.28
CA GLU A 119 -14.09 -23.61 10.78
C GLU A 119 -13.66 -22.56 11.79
N SER A 120 -13.99 -22.77 13.07
CA SER A 120 -13.57 -21.87 14.15
C SER A 120 -12.04 -21.73 14.23
N GLN A 121 -11.31 -22.85 14.14
CA GLN A 121 -9.85 -22.86 14.14
C GLN A 121 -9.26 -22.16 12.89
N PHE A 122 -9.86 -22.37 11.72
CA PHE A 122 -9.45 -21.68 10.49
C PHE A 122 -9.66 -20.17 10.58
N MET A 123 -10.82 -19.73 11.08
CA MET A 123 -11.16 -18.32 11.29
C MET A 123 -10.21 -17.67 12.29
N GLU A 124 -9.90 -18.34 13.41
CA GLU A 124 -8.92 -17.87 14.38
C GLU A 124 -7.54 -17.70 13.74
N GLY A 125 -7.08 -18.69 12.96
CA GLY A 125 -5.82 -18.59 12.20
C GLY A 125 -5.78 -17.39 11.27
N LYS A 126 -6.87 -17.11 10.54
CA LYS A 126 -6.98 -15.93 9.66
C LYS A 126 -6.87 -14.61 10.43
N ILE A 127 -7.50 -14.51 11.62
CA ILE A 127 -7.38 -13.32 12.47
C ILE A 127 -5.94 -13.16 12.99
N PHE A 128 -5.26 -14.24 13.37
CA PHE A 128 -3.85 -14.17 13.75
C PHE A 128 -2.94 -13.73 12.60
N THR A 129 -3.16 -14.22 11.38
CA THR A 129 -2.38 -13.79 10.21
C THR A 129 -2.64 -12.32 9.88
N CYS A 130 -3.89 -11.84 9.99
CA CYS A 130 -4.21 -10.42 9.88
C CYS A 130 -3.41 -9.61 10.90
N ARG A 131 -3.44 -9.99 12.19
CA ARG A 131 -2.66 -9.33 13.24
C ARG A 131 -1.15 -9.33 12.95
N TYR A 132 -0.61 -10.45 12.49
CA TYR A 132 0.79 -10.55 12.07
C TYR A 132 1.11 -9.56 10.95
N TYR A 133 0.30 -9.52 9.90
CA TYR A 133 0.53 -8.64 8.75
C TYR A 133 0.57 -7.16 9.17
N PHE A 134 -0.37 -6.74 10.00
CA PHE A 134 -0.41 -5.39 10.55
C PHE A 134 0.76 -5.08 11.51
N ALA A 135 1.32 -6.08 12.19
CA ALA A 135 2.42 -5.90 13.12
C ALA A 135 3.82 -6.00 12.48
N TYR A 136 3.98 -6.74 11.38
CA TYR A 136 5.28 -7.06 10.77
C TYR A 136 5.46 -6.53 9.35
N GLU A 137 4.39 -6.52 8.56
CA GLU A 137 4.46 -6.14 7.14
C GLU A 137 4.09 -4.67 6.94
N LEU A 138 2.98 -4.22 7.53
CA LEU A 138 2.52 -2.83 7.38
C LEU A 138 3.56 -1.79 7.82
N PRO A 139 4.32 -1.95 8.92
CA PRO A 139 5.31 -0.95 9.34
C PRO A 139 6.42 -0.69 8.31
N LYS A 140 6.67 -1.61 7.36
CA LYS A 140 7.68 -1.43 6.32
C LYS A 140 7.40 -0.20 5.44
N ILE A 141 6.13 0.22 5.33
CA ILE A 141 5.77 1.42 4.56
C ILE A 141 6.42 2.68 5.11
N GLU A 142 6.80 2.73 6.40
CA GLU A 142 7.40 3.91 7.01
C GLU A 142 8.79 4.18 6.43
N ALA A 143 9.59 3.14 6.24
CA ALA A 143 10.91 3.25 5.61
C ALA A 143 10.79 3.59 4.12
N LEU A 144 9.82 2.99 3.42
CA LEU A 144 9.53 3.30 2.01
C LEU A 144 9.09 4.76 1.85
N ALA A 145 8.15 5.22 2.66
CA ALA A 145 7.67 6.59 2.67
C ALA A 145 8.81 7.57 2.98
N LYS A 146 9.70 7.25 3.92
CA LYS A 146 10.87 8.09 4.20
C LYS A 146 11.73 8.32 2.96
N ARG A 147 12.01 7.28 2.17
CA ARG A 147 12.79 7.41 0.92
C ARG A 147 11.99 8.16 -0.15
N LEU A 148 10.70 7.82 -0.33
CA LEU A 148 9.84 8.42 -1.34
C LEU A 148 9.51 9.90 -1.08
N MET A 149 9.63 10.36 0.16
CA MET A 149 9.45 11.76 0.57
C MET A 149 10.75 12.57 0.53
N ASP A 150 11.89 11.93 0.26
CA ASP A 150 13.18 12.60 0.18
C ASP A 150 13.46 13.01 -1.28
N SER A 151 13.51 14.31 -1.50
CA SER A 151 13.62 14.92 -2.83
C SER A 151 15.04 14.94 -3.41
N ASP A 152 16.03 14.38 -2.71
CA ASP A 152 17.39 14.19 -3.24
C ASP A 152 17.41 13.08 -4.33
N PRO A 153 17.64 13.42 -5.61
CA PRO A 153 17.56 12.47 -6.71
C PRO A 153 18.91 11.75 -6.93
N ILE A 154 19.52 11.25 -5.86
CA ILE A 154 20.89 10.71 -5.86
C ILE A 154 21.12 9.62 -6.92
N THR A 155 20.11 8.80 -7.21
CA THR A 155 20.17 7.72 -8.21
C THR A 155 20.16 8.24 -9.66
N VAL A 156 19.70 9.48 -9.87
CA VAL A 156 19.63 10.14 -11.18
C VAL A 156 20.81 11.07 -11.39
N THR A 157 21.28 11.77 -10.35
CA THR A 157 22.37 12.76 -10.46
C THR A 157 23.76 12.16 -10.37
N MET A 158 23.89 10.90 -9.96
CA MET A 158 25.16 10.20 -9.87
C MET A 158 25.79 10.02 -11.25
N ASP A 159 27.07 10.38 -11.36
CA ASP A 159 27.83 10.26 -12.60
C ASP A 159 28.13 8.79 -12.93
N SER A 160 27.83 8.36 -14.15
CA SER A 160 28.05 6.98 -14.59
C SER A 160 29.52 6.57 -14.57
N ARG A 161 30.45 7.53 -14.69
CA ARG A 161 31.90 7.27 -14.67
C ARG A 161 32.39 6.69 -13.34
N TYR A 162 31.62 6.81 -12.26
CA TYR A 162 31.95 6.17 -10.99
C TYR A 162 31.73 4.65 -10.99
N PHE A 163 31.13 4.10 -12.05
CA PHE A 163 30.90 2.65 -12.24
C PHE A 163 31.73 2.04 -13.36
N GLU A 164 32.62 2.84 -13.97
CA GLU A 164 33.56 2.37 -14.98
C GLU A 164 34.84 1.91 -14.26
N ASP A 165 35.19 0.62 -14.40
CA ASP A 165 36.46 0.05 -13.91
C ASP A 165 37.67 0.48 -14.77
#